data_AF-A0A135TRN6-F1
#
_entry.id   AF-A0A135TRN6-F1
#
_cell.length_a   1.000
_cell.length_b   1.000
_cell.length_c   1.000
_cell.angle_alpha   90.00
_cell.angle_beta   90.00
_cell.angle_gamma   90.00
#
_symmetry.space_group_name_H-M   'P 1'
#
loop_
_entity.id
_entity.type
_entity.pdbx_description
1 polymer ?
#
loop_
_entity_poly.entity_id
_entity_poly.type
_entity_poly.pdbx_seq_one_letter_code
_entity_poly.pdbx_strand_id
1 'polypeptide(L)'
;MSKDSICPRRKTQARFHGKFNVKSVEDGSLHATLIKNSGLRLFVKPIKWTGLHLTLLDMKFHNLPPLTQPVPTVDSSKATIDLSASAQALLGALNTLLEAKSTECRTRSILTVISMLYPQNMSFLEISELHQYFDGRAYCIDCPVQAAWDVTPARSSYTTANESTSLRAKESVEGPIVENIGGDNVRKQPGLVYVDLKTIAVTRRARYKPPRNNPPVRRLRKLLYRKVTPPNMVEDPFLAAVVLALAQRPFYKAAPPSADKPLMSSPESSSLGEPIFQDTTVCILAVNDKEPPAPCFVLYRGKVRKELLQKFHNPTKNYRVEEEEVLAGTLKGSTNTQIQYTEVPIWPILGLKERLGRALGKEIAGPFDENNIEMWEQDPKLKTQSRAPAMSRKEILGVWQTSERATTKTR
;
A
#
# COMPACT_ATOMS: atom_id res chain seq x y z
N MET A 1 16.76 -27.66 -68.25
CA MET A 1 15.46 -28.22 -67.80
C MET A 1 15.50 -28.25 -66.27
N SER A 2 15.27 -27.12 -65.59
CA SER A 2 13.97 -26.62 -65.11
C SER A 2 13.16 -27.64 -64.30
N LYS A 3 13.08 -27.43 -62.98
CA LYS A 3 11.82 -27.25 -62.24
C LYS A 3 12.11 -26.81 -60.79
N ASP A 4 11.98 -25.51 -60.58
CA ASP A 4 11.80 -24.89 -59.28
C ASP A 4 10.47 -25.34 -58.66
N SER A 5 10.51 -25.79 -57.40
CA SER A 5 9.33 -26.00 -56.56
C SER A 5 9.36 -25.00 -55.40
N ILE A 6 8.93 -23.79 -55.71
CA ILE A 6 8.66 -22.71 -54.75
C ILE A 6 7.41 -23.07 -53.95
N CYS A 7 7.58 -23.32 -52.66
CA CYS A 7 6.47 -23.49 -51.72
C CYS A 7 6.19 -22.13 -51.04
N PRO A 8 4.99 -21.53 -51.17
CA PRO A 8 4.73 -20.21 -50.62
C PRO A 8 4.49 -20.26 -49.11
N ARG A 9 5.37 -19.60 -48.35
CA ARG A 9 5.16 -19.26 -46.93
C ARG A 9 3.91 -18.40 -46.77
N ARG A 10 2.82 -18.97 -46.26
CA ARG A 10 1.68 -18.21 -45.70
C ARG A 10 2.17 -17.37 -44.51
N LYS A 11 2.47 -16.09 -44.76
CA LYS A 11 2.57 -15.07 -43.71
C LYS A 11 1.16 -14.59 -43.36
N THR A 12 0.52 -15.23 -42.40
CA THR A 12 -0.70 -14.69 -41.79
C THR A 12 -0.29 -13.76 -40.64
N GLN A 13 0.18 -12.55 -40.98
CA GLN A 13 0.19 -11.44 -40.02
C GLN A 13 -1.24 -10.95 -39.87
N ALA A 14 -1.94 -11.45 -38.85
CA ALA A 14 -3.17 -10.81 -38.39
C ALA A 14 -2.81 -9.43 -37.84
N ARG A 15 -2.93 -8.40 -38.68
CA ARG A 15 -2.93 -7.00 -38.25
C ARG A 15 -4.18 -6.81 -37.40
N PHE A 16 -4.00 -6.67 -36.09
CA PHE A 16 -5.02 -6.09 -35.23
C PHE A 16 -5.18 -4.62 -35.61
N HIS A 17 -6.03 -4.36 -36.61
CA HIS A 17 -6.67 -3.07 -36.80
C HIS A 17 -8.08 -3.18 -36.24
N GLY A 18 -8.14 -3.24 -34.90
CA GLY A 18 -9.36 -2.87 -34.22
C GLY A 18 -9.59 -1.40 -34.51
N LYS A 19 -10.58 -1.10 -35.36
CA LYS A 19 -11.10 0.24 -35.55
C LYS A 19 -11.61 0.71 -34.20
N PHE A 20 -10.80 1.49 -33.47
CA PHE A 20 -11.31 2.29 -32.38
C PHE A 20 -12.34 3.22 -33.00
N ASN A 21 -13.60 3.07 -32.60
CA ASN A 21 -14.65 3.99 -32.99
C ASN A 21 -14.24 5.35 -32.42
N VAL A 22 -13.75 6.25 -33.28
CA VAL A 22 -13.15 7.52 -32.86
C VAL A 22 -14.26 8.44 -32.37
N LYS A 23 -14.69 8.25 -31.12
CA LYS A 23 -15.11 9.38 -30.30
C LYS A 23 -13.96 10.39 -30.35
N SER A 24 -14.26 11.65 -30.63
CA SER A 24 -13.25 12.72 -30.69
C SER A 24 -12.34 12.61 -29.46
N VAL A 25 -11.06 12.32 -29.69
CA VAL A 25 -10.08 12.16 -28.60
C VAL A 25 -9.63 13.55 -28.22
N GLU A 26 -9.99 13.98 -27.01
CA GLU A 26 -9.64 15.32 -26.54
C GLU A 26 -8.15 15.45 -26.26
N ASP A 27 -7.59 16.61 -26.58
CA ASP A 27 -6.21 16.93 -26.28
C ASP A 27 -5.97 16.95 -24.76
N GLY A 28 -4.97 16.21 -24.30
CA GLY A 28 -4.65 16.04 -22.87
C GLY A 28 -5.38 14.88 -22.18
N SER A 29 -6.20 14.12 -22.91
CA SER A 29 -6.75 12.84 -22.45
C SER A 29 -5.68 11.74 -22.34
N LEU A 30 -5.99 10.63 -21.65
CA LEU A 30 -5.08 9.49 -21.58
C LEU A 30 -4.86 8.86 -22.95
N HIS A 31 -5.90 8.76 -23.78
CA HIS A 31 -5.77 8.27 -25.16
C HIS A 31 -4.90 9.20 -26.01
N ALA A 32 -5.06 10.53 -25.92
CA ALA A 32 -4.18 11.46 -26.61
C ALA A 32 -2.71 11.26 -26.18
N THR A 33 -2.47 11.04 -24.88
CA THR A 33 -1.13 10.76 -24.35
C THR A 33 -0.55 9.45 -24.91
N LEU A 34 -1.37 8.39 -25.00
CA LEU A 34 -0.95 7.12 -25.61
C LEU A 34 -0.62 7.26 -27.10
N ILE A 35 -1.42 8.04 -27.84
CA ILE A 35 -1.21 8.30 -29.28
C ILE A 35 0.07 9.12 -29.49
N LYS A 36 0.27 10.20 -28.73
CA LYS A 36 1.48 11.06 -28.79
C LYS A 36 2.76 10.28 -28.48
N ASN A 37 2.66 9.23 -27.68
CA ASN A 37 3.77 8.35 -27.31
C ASN A 37 3.69 6.99 -28.03
N SER A 38 3.16 6.95 -29.25
CA SER A 38 3.05 5.72 -30.03
C SER A 38 4.43 5.03 -30.19
N GLY A 39 4.45 3.71 -30.06
CA GLY A 39 5.68 2.91 -30.04
C GLY A 39 6.32 2.76 -28.64
N LEU A 40 5.92 3.58 -27.65
CA LEU A 40 6.27 3.34 -26.25
C LEU A 40 5.25 2.37 -25.62
N ARG A 41 5.75 1.44 -24.81
CA ARG A 41 4.91 0.44 -24.12
C ARG A 41 4.30 1.02 -22.85
N LEU A 42 3.37 1.96 -22.99
CA LEU A 42 2.69 2.65 -21.88
C LEU A 42 1.49 1.88 -21.33
N PHE A 43 0.77 1.16 -22.20
CA PHE A 43 -0.34 0.31 -21.78
C PHE A 43 0.17 -1.07 -21.36
N VAL A 44 0.75 -1.15 -20.16
CA VAL A 44 1.33 -2.36 -19.58
C VAL A 44 0.91 -2.53 -18.13
N LYS A 45 1.01 -3.76 -17.62
CA LYS A 45 0.70 -4.08 -16.22
C LYS A 45 1.56 -3.24 -15.24
N PRO A 46 1.01 -2.84 -14.08
CA PRO A 46 1.71 -2.04 -13.05
C PRO A 46 3.13 -2.47 -12.70
N ILE A 47 3.40 -3.77 -12.62
CA ILE A 47 4.74 -4.29 -12.29
C ILE A 47 5.83 -3.89 -13.32
N LYS A 48 5.40 -3.43 -14.50
CA LYS A 48 6.24 -2.93 -15.60
C LYS A 48 6.26 -1.40 -15.71
N TRP A 49 5.57 -0.68 -14.81
CA TRP A 49 5.61 0.76 -14.78
C TRP A 49 7.03 1.25 -14.48
N THR A 50 7.33 2.43 -15.01
CA THR A 50 8.63 3.09 -14.96
C THR A 50 8.43 4.56 -14.60
N GLY A 51 9.52 5.31 -14.39
CA GLY A 51 9.44 6.76 -14.18
C GLY A 51 8.67 7.49 -15.29
N LEU A 52 8.68 6.99 -16.52
CA LEU A 52 7.88 7.54 -17.62
C LEU A 52 6.37 7.52 -17.33
N HIS A 53 5.87 6.48 -16.65
CA HIS A 53 4.46 6.38 -16.28
C HIS A 53 4.12 7.44 -15.23
N LEU A 54 5.02 7.65 -14.25
CA LEU A 54 4.88 8.69 -13.24
C LEU A 54 4.82 10.08 -13.88
N THR A 55 5.73 10.37 -14.81
CA THR A 55 5.76 11.66 -15.52
C THR A 55 4.51 11.89 -16.36
N LEU A 56 4.07 10.90 -17.13
CA LEU A 56 2.90 11.05 -18.03
C LEU A 56 1.57 11.13 -17.28
N LEU A 57 1.47 10.47 -16.12
CA LEU A 57 0.29 10.56 -15.25
C LEU A 57 0.37 11.73 -14.27
N ASP A 58 1.49 12.45 -14.25
CA ASP A 58 1.81 13.53 -13.30
C ASP A 58 1.65 13.10 -11.83
N MET A 59 2.25 11.95 -11.52
CA MET A 59 2.35 11.39 -10.18
C MET A 59 3.75 11.63 -9.63
N LYS A 60 3.86 12.23 -8.45
CA LYS A 60 5.16 12.56 -7.85
C LYS A 60 5.29 12.05 -6.43
N PHE A 61 6.46 11.52 -6.12
CA PHE A 61 6.85 11.16 -4.76
C PHE A 61 7.46 12.38 -4.06
N HIS A 62 7.10 12.58 -2.81
CA HIS A 62 7.63 13.64 -1.96
C HIS A 62 8.09 13.03 -0.64
N ASN A 63 9.41 13.04 -0.43
CA ASN A 63 10.00 12.63 0.83
C ASN A 63 9.70 13.68 1.92
N LEU A 64 9.14 13.23 3.04
CA LEU A 64 8.97 14.04 4.24
C LEU A 64 10.07 13.70 5.26
N PRO A 65 10.39 14.63 6.18
CA PRO A 65 11.38 14.36 7.22
C PRO A 65 11.05 13.10 8.03
N PRO A 66 12.03 12.25 8.37
CA PRO A 66 11.80 11.04 9.14
C PRO A 66 11.26 11.38 10.54
N LEU A 67 10.30 10.58 11.02
CA LEU A 67 9.73 10.74 12.35
C LEU A 67 10.53 9.93 13.36
N THR A 68 11.57 10.56 13.90
CA THR A 68 12.47 9.97 14.91
C THR A 68 12.00 10.19 16.35
N GLN A 69 11.05 11.10 16.58
CA GLN A 69 10.52 11.45 17.91
C GLN A 69 9.08 10.99 18.10
N PRO A 70 8.69 10.49 19.29
CA PRO A 70 9.46 10.53 20.54
C PRO A 70 10.51 9.41 20.67
N VAL A 71 11.61 9.73 21.37
CA VAL A 71 12.64 8.78 21.84
C VAL A 71 12.57 8.78 23.37
N PRO A 72 12.54 7.63 24.04
CA PRO A 72 12.55 7.60 25.51
C PRO A 72 13.83 8.26 26.05
N THR A 73 13.66 9.21 26.97
CA THR A 73 14.73 9.64 27.89
C THR A 73 14.97 8.53 28.88
N VAL A 74 15.90 7.63 28.57
CA VAL A 74 16.29 6.55 29.49
C VAL A 74 17.29 7.12 30.49
N ASP A 75 16.87 7.27 31.74
CA ASP A 75 17.80 7.50 32.85
C ASP A 75 18.73 6.29 32.96
N SER A 76 20.02 6.49 32.69
CA SER A 76 21.03 5.41 32.66
C SER A 76 21.16 4.66 33.99
N SER A 77 20.59 5.19 35.08
CA SER A 77 20.57 4.58 36.42
C SER A 77 19.50 3.50 36.64
N LYS A 78 18.56 3.32 35.70
CA LYS A 78 17.47 2.30 35.79
C LYS A 78 17.55 1.21 34.71
N ALA A 79 18.73 1.02 34.09
CA ALA A 79 18.95 0.18 32.90
C ALA A 79 18.79 -1.35 33.09
N THR A 80 18.00 -1.81 34.06
CA THR A 80 17.60 -3.22 34.20
C THR A 80 16.08 -3.31 34.23
N ILE A 81 15.45 -2.85 33.16
CA ILE A 81 14.01 -3.07 32.96
C ILE A 81 13.91 -4.44 32.28
N ASP A 82 13.50 -5.46 33.04
CA ASP A 82 13.05 -6.71 32.45
C ASP A 82 11.91 -6.37 31.48
N LEU A 83 12.15 -6.50 30.17
CA LEU A 83 11.12 -6.25 29.16
C LEU A 83 9.92 -7.15 29.45
N SER A 84 8.72 -6.58 29.43
CA SER A 84 7.48 -7.35 29.57
C SER A 84 7.36 -8.42 28.47
N ALA A 85 6.55 -9.45 28.74
CA ALA A 85 6.28 -10.49 27.76
C ALA A 85 5.76 -9.91 26.42
N SER A 86 4.94 -8.85 26.49
CA SER A 86 4.45 -8.12 25.31
C SER A 86 5.56 -7.41 24.54
N ALA A 87 6.49 -6.74 25.23
CA ALA A 87 7.62 -6.09 24.57
C ALA A 87 8.57 -7.11 23.91
N GLN A 88 8.80 -8.25 24.55
CA GLN A 88 9.59 -9.35 23.98
C GLN A 88 8.90 -9.99 22.77
N ALA A 89 7.58 -10.19 22.82
CA ALA A 89 6.81 -10.70 21.69
C ALA A 89 6.85 -9.73 20.49
N LEU A 90 6.73 -8.42 20.74
CA LEU A 90 6.85 -7.38 19.71
C LEU A 90 8.25 -7.38 19.09
N LEU A 91 9.30 -7.45 19.92
CA LEU A 91 10.69 -7.56 19.48
C LEU A 91 10.90 -8.79 18.58
N GLY A 92 10.39 -9.95 18.99
CA GLY A 92 10.46 -11.19 18.20
C GLY A 92 9.74 -11.07 16.85
N ALA A 93 8.57 -10.42 16.83
CA ALA A 93 7.81 -10.17 15.61
C ALA A 93 8.55 -9.21 14.66
N LEU A 94 9.16 -8.13 15.19
CA LEU A 94 9.94 -7.17 14.41
C LEU A 94 11.22 -7.80 13.83
N ASN A 95 11.96 -8.60 14.60
CA ASN A 95 13.14 -9.30 14.09
C ASN A 95 12.76 -10.30 12.99
N THR A 96 11.68 -11.07 13.21
CA THR A 96 11.16 -11.98 12.18
C THR A 96 10.75 -11.22 10.91
N LEU A 97 10.12 -10.05 11.03
CA LEU A 97 9.73 -9.21 9.90
C LEU A 97 10.94 -8.76 9.06
N LEU A 98 12.05 -8.43 9.71
CA LEU A 98 13.27 -7.93 9.04
C LEU A 98 14.09 -9.07 8.41
N GLU A 99 14.26 -10.17 9.13
CA GLU A 99 15.14 -11.29 8.73
C GLU A 99 14.46 -12.31 7.81
N ALA A 100 13.13 -12.43 7.86
CA ALA A 100 12.44 -13.50 7.15
C ALA A 100 12.62 -13.42 5.63
N LYS A 101 13.01 -14.57 5.05
CA LYS A 101 13.15 -14.75 3.59
C LYS A 101 11.80 -14.97 2.89
N SER A 102 10.85 -15.57 3.60
CA SER A 102 9.51 -15.85 3.08
C SER A 102 8.62 -14.61 3.15
N THR A 103 7.78 -14.44 2.13
CA THR A 103 6.75 -13.39 2.10
C THR A 103 5.69 -13.65 3.16
N GLU A 104 5.26 -14.91 3.32
CA GLU A 104 4.23 -15.30 4.30
C GLU A 104 4.66 -15.02 5.74
N CYS A 105 5.92 -15.32 6.09
CA CYS A 105 6.45 -15.06 7.43
C CYS A 105 6.41 -13.56 7.72
N ARG A 106 6.82 -12.72 6.76
CA ARG A 106 6.77 -11.25 6.92
C ARG A 106 5.35 -10.72 7.01
N THR A 107 4.43 -11.25 6.21
CA THR A 107 3.00 -10.92 6.31
C THR A 107 2.45 -11.28 7.68
N ARG A 108 2.74 -12.47 8.22
CA ARG A 108 2.30 -12.86 9.57
C ARG A 108 2.92 -11.96 10.64
N SER A 109 4.22 -11.66 10.53
CA SER A 109 4.90 -10.78 11.48
C SER A 109 4.33 -9.36 11.48
N ILE A 110 4.05 -8.75 10.31
CA ILE A 110 3.46 -7.41 10.28
C ILE A 110 2.03 -7.39 10.82
N LEU A 111 1.24 -8.45 10.58
CA LEU A 111 -0.08 -8.59 11.18
C LEU A 111 0.02 -8.59 12.71
N THR A 112 0.93 -9.38 13.27
CA THR A 112 1.20 -9.40 14.73
C THR A 112 1.64 -8.03 15.24
N VAL A 113 2.59 -7.36 14.57
CA VAL A 113 3.08 -6.04 14.96
C VAL A 113 1.94 -5.01 15.00
N ILE A 114 1.15 -4.90 13.93
CA ILE A 114 0.05 -3.92 13.87
C ILE A 114 -1.04 -4.24 14.89
N SER A 115 -1.39 -5.52 15.08
CA SER A 115 -2.36 -5.93 16.09
C SER A 115 -1.90 -5.66 17.53
N MET A 116 -0.58 -5.71 17.80
CA MET A 116 -0.04 -5.36 19.11
C MET A 116 -0.01 -3.85 19.33
N LEU A 117 0.36 -3.07 18.31
CA LEU A 117 0.46 -1.61 18.42
C LEU A 117 -0.93 -0.93 18.46
N TYR A 118 -1.90 -1.43 17.67
CA TYR A 118 -3.22 -0.81 17.50
C TYR A 118 -4.39 -1.83 17.60
N PRO A 119 -4.55 -2.53 18.73
CA PRO A 119 -5.50 -3.63 18.87
C PRO A 119 -6.98 -3.24 18.70
N GLN A 120 -7.34 -1.99 19.00
CA GLN A 120 -8.74 -1.53 19.02
C GLN A 120 -9.15 -0.73 17.77
N ASN A 121 -8.18 -0.33 16.95
CA ASN A 121 -8.37 0.66 15.88
C ASN A 121 -8.33 0.05 14.47
N MET A 122 -7.70 -1.12 14.33
CA MET A 122 -7.48 -1.76 13.04
C MET A 122 -7.98 -3.19 13.08
N SER A 123 -8.89 -3.52 12.18
CA SER A 123 -9.32 -4.90 11.95
C SER A 123 -8.73 -5.42 10.64
N PHE A 124 -8.19 -6.63 10.66
CA PHE A 124 -7.64 -7.24 9.46
C PHE A 124 -8.72 -7.37 8.39
N LEU A 125 -8.39 -6.94 7.17
CA LEU A 125 -9.23 -7.02 6.00
C LEU A 125 -8.51 -7.87 4.94
N GLU A 126 -9.11 -9.00 4.58
CA GLU A 126 -8.60 -9.81 3.49
C GLU A 126 -8.93 -9.14 2.15
N ILE A 127 -7.89 -8.77 1.39
CA ILE A 127 -8.02 -8.25 0.03
C ILE A 127 -7.47 -9.32 -0.91
N SER A 128 -8.36 -10.13 -1.48
CA SER A 128 -7.97 -11.19 -2.41
C SER A 128 -7.32 -10.64 -3.69
N GLU A 129 -7.89 -9.57 -4.27
CA GLU A 129 -7.40 -8.98 -5.52
C GLU A 129 -7.55 -7.45 -5.55
N LEU A 130 -6.51 -6.78 -6.02
CA LEU A 130 -6.49 -5.34 -6.30
C LEU A 130 -6.54 -5.13 -7.82
N HIS A 131 -7.52 -4.36 -8.27
CA HIS A 131 -7.76 -4.08 -9.68
C HIS A 131 -7.53 -2.61 -9.99
N GLN A 132 -6.90 -2.36 -11.13
CA GLN A 132 -6.86 -1.03 -11.74
C GLN A 132 -7.91 -0.97 -12.86
N TYR A 133 -8.68 0.10 -12.91
CA TYR A 133 -9.73 0.28 -13.89
C TYR A 133 -9.29 1.26 -14.98
N PHE A 134 -9.51 0.91 -16.25
CA PHE A 134 -9.27 1.77 -17.40
C PHE A 134 -10.39 1.55 -18.43
N ASP A 135 -11.08 2.61 -18.83
CA ASP A 135 -12.25 2.54 -19.73
C ASP A 135 -13.34 1.59 -19.21
N GLY A 136 -13.60 1.62 -17.90
CA GLY A 136 -14.54 0.70 -17.22
C GLY A 136 -14.08 -0.77 -17.15
N ARG A 137 -12.91 -1.13 -17.68
CA ARG A 137 -12.38 -2.51 -17.63
C ARG A 137 -11.46 -2.69 -16.44
N ALA A 138 -11.61 -3.80 -15.72
CA ALA A 138 -10.76 -4.16 -14.59
C ALA A 138 -9.50 -4.90 -15.05
N TYR A 139 -8.34 -4.49 -14.55
CA TYR A 139 -7.04 -5.11 -14.77
C TYR A 139 -6.43 -5.51 -13.44
N CYS A 140 -6.28 -6.81 -13.19
CA CYS A 140 -5.69 -7.31 -11.96
C CYS A 140 -4.21 -6.90 -11.83
N ILE A 141 -3.84 -6.43 -10.64
CA ILE A 141 -2.47 -6.09 -10.29
C ILE A 141 -1.71 -7.37 -9.93
N ASP A 142 -0.77 -7.74 -10.79
CA ASP A 142 0.06 -8.95 -10.75
C ASP A 142 0.94 -9.15 -9.47
N CYS A 143 0.88 -8.25 -8.48
CA CYS A 143 1.53 -8.40 -7.19
C CYS A 143 0.52 -7.95 -6.12
N PRO A 144 0.00 -8.88 -5.29
CA PRO A 144 -1.04 -8.54 -4.33
C PRO A 144 -0.49 -7.65 -3.23
N VAL A 145 -1.41 -6.89 -2.64
CA VAL A 145 -1.26 -6.31 -1.31
C VAL A 145 -1.16 -7.47 -0.32
N GLN A 146 -0.13 -7.49 0.53
CA GLN A 146 0.12 -8.63 1.43
C GLN A 146 -0.83 -8.66 2.63
N ALA A 147 -1.20 -7.49 3.15
CA ALA A 147 -2.17 -7.35 4.23
C ALA A 147 -2.88 -6.00 4.12
N ALA A 148 -4.09 -5.91 4.65
CA ALA A 148 -4.81 -4.65 4.74
C ALA A 148 -5.62 -4.60 6.03
N TRP A 149 -5.95 -3.38 6.45
CA TRP A 149 -6.73 -3.12 7.64
C TRP A 149 -7.87 -2.16 7.33
N ASP A 150 -9.05 -2.55 7.79
CA ASP A 150 -10.19 -1.65 7.89
C ASP A 150 -10.05 -0.84 9.19
N VAL A 151 -10.23 0.47 9.07
CA VAL A 151 -10.10 1.41 10.18
C VAL A 151 -11.48 1.59 10.76
N THR A 152 -11.67 1.17 12.00
CA THR A 152 -12.93 1.42 12.70
C THR A 152 -13.05 2.93 12.89
N PRO A 153 -14.10 3.60 12.35
CA PRO A 153 -14.30 5.01 12.66
C PRO A 153 -14.47 5.11 14.17
N ALA A 154 -13.74 6.04 14.79
CA ALA A 154 -13.91 6.35 16.20
C ALA A 154 -15.40 6.54 16.44
N ARG A 155 -16.02 5.67 17.26
CA ARG A 155 -17.40 5.87 17.68
C ARG A 155 -17.46 7.26 18.29
N SER A 156 -18.07 8.17 17.54
CA SER A 156 -18.59 9.42 18.04
C SER A 156 -19.49 9.08 19.22
N SER A 157 -18.94 9.16 20.43
CA SER A 157 -19.61 8.83 21.69
C SER A 157 -20.67 9.90 22.00
N TYR A 158 -21.76 9.89 21.26
CA TYR A 158 -23.03 10.50 21.64
C TYR A 158 -24.16 9.81 20.89
N THR A 159 -24.54 8.65 21.40
CA THR A 159 -25.96 8.32 21.55
C THR A 159 -26.07 7.43 22.77
N THR A 160 -26.89 7.91 23.70
CA THR A 160 -27.23 7.31 24.98
C THR A 160 -27.61 5.83 24.82
N ALA A 161 -27.11 5.02 25.75
CA ALA A 161 -27.62 3.69 26.00
C ALA A 161 -29.11 3.80 26.33
N ASN A 162 -29.98 3.38 25.40
CA ASN A 162 -31.34 3.03 25.76
C ASN A 162 -31.49 1.53 25.64
N GLU A 163 -31.75 0.98 26.82
CA GLU A 163 -31.94 -0.41 27.16
C GLU A 163 -32.95 -1.10 26.23
N SER A 164 -32.62 -2.33 25.89
CA SER A 164 -33.58 -3.29 25.36
C SER A 164 -34.68 -3.52 26.40
N THR A 165 -35.92 -3.11 26.10
CA THR A 165 -37.10 -3.75 26.70
C THR A 165 -38.12 -4.05 25.61
N SER A 166 -38.30 -5.34 25.40
CA SER A 166 -39.40 -5.97 24.65
C SER A 166 -40.75 -5.53 25.22
N LEU A 167 -41.72 -5.18 24.36
CA LEU A 167 -43.13 -5.57 24.46
C LEU A 167 -43.86 -5.25 23.12
N ARG A 168 -44.71 -6.18 22.66
CA ARG A 168 -45.60 -6.08 21.49
C ARG A 168 -46.68 -5.01 21.68
N ALA A 169 -47.06 -4.29 20.61
CA ALA A 169 -48.39 -4.33 19.95
C ALA A 169 -48.58 -3.18 18.92
N LYS A 170 -49.48 -3.45 17.95
CA LYS A 170 -49.97 -2.66 16.79
C LYS A 170 -50.36 -1.20 17.17
N GLU A 171 -50.35 -0.18 16.30
CA GLU A 171 -51.18 0.02 15.10
C GLU A 171 -50.76 1.33 14.36
N SER A 172 -51.22 1.48 13.12
CA SER A 172 -50.87 2.45 12.06
C SER A 172 -51.18 3.94 12.31
N VAL A 173 -50.33 4.87 11.83
CA VAL A 173 -50.71 6.09 11.08
C VAL A 173 -49.55 6.50 10.15
N GLU A 174 -49.92 6.84 8.91
CA GLU A 174 -49.07 7.27 7.79
C GLU A 174 -48.19 8.49 8.11
N GLY A 175 -46.89 8.38 7.81
CA GLY A 175 -45.92 9.47 7.76
C GLY A 175 -45.13 9.38 6.45
N PRO A 176 -44.50 10.48 6.01
CA PRO A 176 -44.00 10.60 4.64
C PRO A 176 -42.92 9.56 4.37
N ILE A 177 -43.02 8.93 3.19
CA ILE A 177 -42.03 8.00 2.66
C ILE A 177 -40.75 8.78 2.40
N VAL A 178 -39.92 8.89 3.43
CA VAL A 178 -38.47 9.07 3.25
C VAL A 178 -38.01 7.69 2.82
N GLU A 179 -37.73 7.54 1.53
CA GLU A 179 -37.04 6.37 1.00
C GLU A 179 -35.64 6.29 1.63
N ASN A 180 -35.59 5.76 2.85
CA ASN A 180 -34.45 5.02 3.36
C ASN A 180 -34.38 3.73 2.52
N ILE A 181 -33.84 3.86 1.31
CA ILE A 181 -33.13 2.75 0.67
C ILE A 181 -31.83 2.65 1.47
N GLY A 182 -31.75 1.80 2.47
CA GLY A 182 -31.92 0.36 2.31
C GLY A 182 -30.52 -0.17 2.03
N GLY A 183 -29.91 -0.70 3.09
CA GLY A 183 -28.49 -1.00 3.13
C GLY A 183 -28.01 -1.94 2.03
N ASP A 184 -26.81 -1.65 1.55
CA ASP A 184 -26.03 -2.61 0.82
C ASP A 184 -24.56 -2.34 1.18
N ASN A 185 -24.00 -3.21 2.04
CA ASN A 185 -22.59 -3.26 2.45
C ASN A 185 -21.85 -1.92 2.41
N VAL A 186 -21.73 -1.21 3.56
CA VAL A 186 -20.69 -0.19 3.72
C VAL A 186 -19.38 -0.85 3.30
N ARG A 187 -18.91 -0.53 2.09
CA ARG A 187 -17.81 -1.25 1.44
C ARG A 187 -16.61 -1.03 2.34
N LYS A 188 -16.15 -2.09 3.02
CA LYS A 188 -14.98 -2.05 3.89
C LYS A 188 -13.79 -1.60 3.04
N GLN A 189 -13.45 -0.33 3.14
CA GLN A 189 -12.35 0.27 2.42
C GLN A 189 -11.13 0.16 3.33
N PRO A 190 -10.02 -0.43 2.86
CA PRO A 190 -8.84 -0.49 3.70
C PRO A 190 -8.35 0.94 3.96
N GLY A 191 -8.27 1.32 5.23
CA GLY A 191 -7.62 2.57 5.63
C GLY A 191 -6.10 2.46 5.60
N LEU A 192 -5.56 1.25 5.78
CA LEU A 192 -4.12 0.96 5.69
C LEU A 192 -3.87 -0.32 4.91
N VAL A 193 -2.83 -0.32 4.07
CA VAL A 193 -2.43 -1.44 3.24
C VAL A 193 -0.94 -1.71 3.41
N TYR A 194 -0.54 -2.96 3.64
CA TYR A 194 0.86 -3.35 3.70
C TYR A 194 1.33 -3.90 2.35
N VAL A 195 2.47 -3.36 1.89
CA VAL A 195 3.14 -3.77 0.66
C VAL A 195 4.60 -4.09 0.96
N ASP A 196 5.02 -5.29 0.60
CA ASP A 196 6.40 -5.73 0.75
C ASP A 196 7.24 -5.42 -0.50
N LEU A 197 8.16 -4.46 -0.35
CA LEU A 197 9.09 -4.03 -1.39
C LEU A 197 10.00 -5.16 -1.89
N LYS A 198 10.38 -6.12 -1.03
CA LYS A 198 11.20 -7.27 -1.47
C LYS A 198 10.38 -8.19 -2.37
N THR A 199 9.11 -8.44 -2.05
CA THR A 199 8.19 -9.23 -2.90
C THR A 199 8.02 -8.57 -4.27
N ILE A 200 7.89 -7.25 -4.33
CA ILE A 200 7.82 -6.52 -5.61
C ILE A 200 9.08 -6.77 -6.44
N ALA A 201 10.27 -6.63 -5.83
CA ALA A 201 11.53 -6.85 -6.52
C ALA A 201 11.71 -8.29 -7.01
N VAL A 202 11.36 -9.28 -6.18
CA VAL A 202 11.40 -10.71 -6.53
C VAL A 202 10.43 -11.02 -7.67
N THR A 203 9.18 -10.57 -7.56
CA THR A 203 8.13 -10.76 -8.58
C THR A 203 8.53 -10.14 -9.91
N ARG A 204 9.06 -8.91 -9.88
CA ARG A 204 9.58 -8.23 -11.06
C ARG A 204 10.74 -9.02 -11.68
N ARG A 205 11.71 -9.46 -10.88
CA ARG A 205 12.88 -10.23 -11.36
C ARG A 205 12.47 -11.58 -11.96
N ALA A 206 11.52 -12.28 -11.34
CA ALA A 206 11.02 -13.57 -11.82
C ALA A 206 10.48 -13.49 -13.26
N ARG A 207 9.77 -12.40 -13.60
CA ARG A 207 9.23 -12.16 -14.96
C ARG A 207 10.29 -12.02 -16.05
N TYR A 208 11.51 -11.65 -15.67
CA TYR A 208 12.64 -11.52 -16.59
C TYR A 208 13.66 -12.66 -16.42
N LYS A 209 13.39 -13.69 -15.61
CA LYS A 209 14.25 -14.88 -15.53
C LYS A 209 14.11 -15.68 -16.83
N PRO A 210 15.18 -15.95 -17.60
CA PRO A 210 15.08 -16.73 -18.83
C PRO A 210 14.67 -18.18 -18.51
N PRO A 211 13.75 -18.80 -19.28
CA PRO A 211 13.29 -20.17 -19.03
C PRO A 211 14.33 -21.22 -19.41
N ARG A 212 15.26 -20.88 -20.32
CA ARG A 212 16.30 -21.77 -20.82
C ARG A 212 17.66 -21.06 -20.76
N ASN A 213 18.72 -21.85 -20.71
CA ASN A 213 20.08 -21.34 -20.74
C ASN A 213 20.47 -20.87 -22.16
N ASN A 214 20.00 -19.69 -22.54
CA ASN A 214 20.35 -19.03 -23.81
C ASN A 214 21.03 -17.68 -23.49
N PRO A 215 22.35 -17.53 -23.73
CA PRO A 215 23.09 -16.34 -23.33
C PRO A 215 22.58 -15.04 -23.98
N PRO A 216 22.27 -14.97 -25.29
CA PRO A 216 21.62 -13.79 -25.89
C PRO A 216 20.30 -13.40 -25.22
N VAL A 217 19.39 -14.37 -25.00
CA VAL A 217 18.10 -14.11 -24.34
C VAL A 217 18.31 -13.65 -22.89
N ARG A 218 19.29 -14.22 -22.19
CA ARG A 218 19.67 -13.79 -20.84
C ARG A 218 20.14 -12.33 -20.83
N ARG A 219 20.99 -11.92 -21.77
CA ARG A 219 21.45 -10.52 -21.91
C ARG A 219 20.26 -9.60 -22.20
N LEU A 220 19.40 -9.97 -23.15
CA LEU A 220 18.20 -9.20 -23.49
C LEU A 220 17.27 -9.02 -22.29
N ARG A 221 16.95 -10.10 -21.57
CA ARG A 221 16.09 -10.02 -20.38
C ARG A 221 16.73 -9.21 -19.26
N LYS A 222 18.05 -9.29 -19.07
CA LYS A 222 18.77 -8.43 -18.11
C LYS A 222 18.65 -6.95 -18.48
N LEU A 223 18.77 -6.61 -19.76
CA LEU A 223 18.57 -5.24 -20.25
C LEU A 223 17.12 -4.76 -20.04
N LEU A 224 16.13 -5.61 -20.33
CA LEU A 224 14.72 -5.29 -20.11
C LEU A 224 14.40 -5.11 -18.62
N TYR A 225 14.93 -5.98 -17.75
CA TYR A 225 14.79 -5.84 -16.31
C TYR A 225 15.38 -4.53 -15.82
N ARG A 226 16.60 -4.18 -16.26
CA ARG A 226 17.25 -2.90 -15.89
C ARG A 226 16.43 -1.68 -16.29
N LYS A 227 15.68 -1.73 -17.40
CA LYS A 227 14.80 -0.63 -17.84
C LYS A 227 13.57 -0.44 -16.94
N VAL A 228 13.13 -1.49 -16.25
CA VAL A 228 11.91 -1.48 -15.43
C VAL A 228 12.23 -1.36 -13.94
N THR A 229 13.41 -1.78 -13.50
CA THR A 229 13.84 -1.59 -12.12
C THR A 229 13.99 -0.09 -11.83
N PRO A 230 13.30 0.43 -10.80
CA PRO A 230 13.43 1.83 -10.42
C PRO A 230 14.82 2.08 -9.81
N PRO A 231 15.36 3.31 -9.95
CA PRO A 231 16.64 3.67 -9.33
C PRO A 231 16.54 3.68 -7.81
N ASN A 232 15.42 4.17 -7.27
CA ASN A 232 15.08 4.14 -5.86
C ASN A 232 13.92 3.17 -5.63
N MET A 233 14.09 2.20 -4.73
CA MET A 233 13.04 1.22 -4.43
C MET A 233 11.93 1.78 -3.54
N VAL A 234 12.20 2.87 -2.80
CA VAL A 234 11.21 3.59 -2.00
C VAL A 234 10.25 4.34 -2.92
N GLU A 235 10.73 4.87 -4.03
CA GLU A 235 9.92 5.58 -5.05
C GLU A 235 9.58 4.67 -6.23
N ASP A 236 9.22 3.42 -5.94
CA ASP A 236 8.90 2.45 -6.98
C ASP A 236 7.59 2.85 -7.70
N PRO A 237 7.58 3.00 -9.04
CA PRO A 237 6.36 3.31 -9.81
C PRO A 237 5.21 2.32 -9.60
N PHE A 238 5.51 1.09 -9.17
CA PHE A 238 4.49 0.13 -8.79
C PHE A 238 3.65 0.61 -7.58
N LEU A 239 4.25 1.30 -6.61
CA LEU A 239 3.53 1.85 -5.45
C LEU A 239 2.51 2.91 -5.90
N ALA A 240 2.87 3.74 -6.88
CA ALA A 240 1.94 4.70 -7.46
C ALA A 240 0.74 4.01 -8.13
N ALA A 241 0.96 2.89 -8.81
CA ALA A 241 -0.13 2.09 -9.36
C ALA A 241 -1.03 1.48 -8.28
N VAL A 242 -0.45 1.02 -7.16
CA VAL A 242 -1.22 0.54 -6.00
C VAL A 242 -2.06 1.68 -5.40
N VAL A 243 -1.48 2.87 -5.22
CA VAL A 243 -2.18 4.08 -4.76
C VAL A 243 -3.39 4.37 -5.65
N LEU A 244 -3.20 4.36 -6.97
CA LEU A 244 -4.27 4.62 -7.93
C LEU A 244 -5.36 3.55 -7.86
N ALA A 245 -5.00 2.27 -7.77
CA ALA A 245 -5.98 1.19 -7.70
C ALA A 245 -6.77 1.19 -6.38
N LEU A 246 -6.11 1.52 -5.26
CA LEU A 246 -6.80 1.71 -3.98
C LEU A 246 -7.76 2.90 -4.02
N ALA A 247 -7.38 3.99 -4.70
CA ALA A 247 -8.24 5.15 -4.90
C ALA A 247 -9.42 4.87 -5.84
N GLN A 248 -9.27 3.96 -6.81
CA GLN A 248 -10.36 3.56 -7.71
C GLN A 248 -11.37 2.64 -7.02
N ARG A 249 -10.90 1.76 -6.12
CA ARG A 249 -11.71 0.69 -5.50
C ARG A 249 -13.09 1.12 -4.97
N PRO A 250 -13.27 2.27 -4.30
CA PRO A 250 -14.58 2.66 -3.76
C PRO A 250 -15.65 2.85 -4.84
N PHE A 251 -15.25 3.31 -6.03
CA PHE A 251 -16.15 3.70 -7.12
C PHE A 251 -16.59 2.54 -7.99
N TYR A 252 -15.87 1.41 -7.96
CA TYR A 252 -16.18 0.24 -8.77
C TYR A 252 -16.73 -0.89 -7.90
N LYS A 253 -17.70 -1.66 -8.43
CA LYS A 253 -18.13 -2.91 -7.78
C LYS A 253 -16.95 -3.88 -7.77
N ALA A 254 -16.82 -4.66 -6.69
CA ALA A 254 -15.82 -5.72 -6.62
C ALA A 254 -16.06 -6.66 -7.82
N ALA A 255 -15.03 -6.80 -8.68
CA ALA A 255 -15.11 -7.77 -9.77
C ALA A 255 -15.28 -9.16 -9.14
N PRO A 256 -16.18 -10.01 -9.67
CA PRO A 256 -16.31 -11.37 -9.18
C PRO A 256 -14.95 -12.08 -9.37
N PRO A 257 -14.48 -12.84 -8.37
CA PRO A 257 -13.22 -13.57 -8.48
C PRO A 257 -13.37 -14.59 -9.62
N SER A 258 -12.67 -14.38 -10.73
CA SER A 258 -12.75 -15.27 -11.89
C SER A 258 -11.38 -15.86 -12.21
N ALA A 259 -11.34 -17.20 -12.18
CA ALA A 259 -10.19 -18.02 -12.53
C ALA A 259 -9.68 -17.73 -13.95
N ASP A 260 -8.39 -17.38 -14.04
CA ASP A 260 -7.48 -17.67 -15.15
C ASP A 260 -7.91 -17.31 -16.59
N LYS A 261 -8.72 -16.26 -16.79
CA LYS A 261 -8.87 -15.64 -18.12
C LYS A 261 -8.87 -14.11 -18.03
N PRO A 262 -8.15 -13.39 -18.91
CA PRO A 262 -8.43 -11.98 -19.13
C PRO A 262 -9.80 -11.90 -19.81
N LEU A 263 -10.86 -11.90 -19.03
CA LEU A 263 -12.20 -11.68 -19.53
C LEU A 263 -12.23 -10.30 -20.15
N MET A 264 -12.37 -10.28 -21.47
CA MET A 264 -12.94 -9.18 -22.23
C MET A 264 -14.43 -9.03 -21.86
N SER A 265 -14.76 -8.98 -20.57
CA SER A 265 -16.08 -8.55 -20.13
C SER A 265 -16.11 -7.04 -20.28
N SER A 266 -16.92 -6.58 -21.24
CA SER A 266 -17.50 -5.25 -21.14
C SER A 266 -18.06 -5.09 -19.73
N PRO A 267 -17.90 -3.93 -19.07
CA PRO A 267 -18.71 -3.67 -17.91
C PRO A 267 -20.16 -3.89 -18.35
N GLU A 268 -20.89 -4.74 -17.64
CA GLU A 268 -22.33 -4.55 -17.54
C GLU A 268 -22.47 -3.08 -17.17
N SER A 269 -22.91 -2.27 -18.14
CA SER A 269 -23.25 -0.88 -17.91
C SER A 269 -24.17 -0.90 -16.71
N SER A 270 -23.67 -0.39 -15.58
CA SER A 270 -24.47 -0.28 -14.40
C SER A 270 -25.72 0.49 -14.79
N SER A 271 -26.88 -0.13 -14.57
CA SER A 271 -28.18 0.54 -14.50
C SER A 271 -28.27 1.52 -13.31
N LEU A 272 -27.16 1.76 -12.62
CA LEU A 272 -26.92 2.77 -11.61
C LEU A 272 -25.90 3.75 -12.22
N GLY A 273 -26.23 5.05 -12.18
CA GLY A 273 -25.57 6.13 -12.94
C GLY A 273 -24.03 6.19 -12.91
N GLU A 274 -23.48 7.08 -13.72
CA GLU A 274 -22.04 7.33 -13.84
C GLU A 274 -21.39 7.52 -12.45
N PRO A 275 -20.26 6.85 -12.15
CA PRO A 275 -19.63 6.96 -10.84
C PRO A 275 -19.22 8.40 -10.55
N ILE A 276 -19.70 8.95 -9.43
CA ILE A 276 -19.32 10.27 -8.95
C ILE A 276 -17.97 10.16 -8.25
N PHE A 277 -16.90 10.61 -8.91
CA PHE A 277 -15.55 10.58 -8.36
C PHE A 277 -15.29 11.72 -7.39
N GLN A 278 -14.56 11.41 -6.32
CA GLN A 278 -14.09 12.37 -5.33
C GLN A 278 -12.59 12.18 -5.06
N ASP A 279 -11.94 13.23 -4.58
CA ASP A 279 -10.55 13.17 -4.11
C ASP A 279 -10.42 12.09 -3.04
N THR A 280 -9.49 11.17 -3.24
CA THR A 280 -9.32 10.01 -2.36
C THR A 280 -7.90 9.99 -1.82
N THR A 281 -7.78 9.88 -0.49
CA THR A 281 -6.49 9.68 0.18
C THR A 281 -6.35 8.21 0.55
N VAL A 282 -5.19 7.63 0.27
CA VAL A 282 -4.87 6.23 0.59
C VAL A 282 -3.54 6.13 1.31
N CYS A 283 -3.42 5.14 2.21
CA CYS A 283 -2.22 4.93 3.00
C CYS A 283 -1.63 3.53 2.76
N ILE A 284 -0.33 3.48 2.49
CA ILE A 284 0.43 2.24 2.28
C ILE A 284 1.58 2.19 3.29
N LEU A 285 1.70 1.08 4.01
CA LEU A 285 2.83 0.76 4.86
C LEU A 285 3.79 -0.18 4.13
N ALA A 286 5.07 0.13 4.18
CA ALA A 286 6.13 -0.75 3.72
C ALA A 286 7.25 -0.84 4.76
N VAL A 287 8.16 -1.80 4.58
CA VAL A 287 9.37 -1.94 5.40
C VAL A 287 10.57 -1.78 4.49
N ASN A 288 11.51 -0.91 4.89
CA ASN A 288 12.80 -0.78 4.26
C ASN A 288 13.87 -1.35 5.21
N ASP A 289 14.51 -2.43 4.78
CA ASP A 289 15.48 -3.22 5.55
C ASP A 289 16.95 -2.88 5.22
N LYS A 290 17.21 -1.87 4.39
CA LYS A 290 18.58 -1.52 3.98
C LYS A 290 19.33 -0.80 5.09
N GLU A 291 20.57 -1.20 5.35
CA GLU A 291 21.55 -0.47 6.17
C GLU A 291 22.39 0.49 5.31
N PRO A 292 22.89 1.62 5.85
CA PRO A 292 22.23 2.63 6.70
C PRO A 292 21.45 3.68 5.86
N PRO A 293 20.43 4.34 6.45
CA PRO A 293 20.07 4.36 7.88
C PRO A 293 19.34 3.09 8.35
N ALA A 294 19.25 2.89 9.67
CA ALA A 294 18.63 1.74 10.35
C ALA A 294 17.26 1.33 9.75
N PRO A 295 16.82 0.06 9.92
CA PRO A 295 15.57 -0.40 9.33
C PRO A 295 14.37 0.45 9.78
N CYS A 296 13.54 0.83 8.82
CA CYS A 296 12.43 1.75 9.04
C CYS A 296 11.14 1.24 8.40
N PHE A 297 10.01 1.63 9.00
CA PHE A 297 8.73 1.63 8.30
C PHE A 297 8.71 2.82 7.35
N VAL A 298 8.22 2.61 6.14
CA VAL A 298 7.95 3.71 5.20
C VAL A 298 6.45 3.79 5.00
N LEU A 299 5.88 4.92 5.40
CA LEU A 299 4.46 5.19 5.23
C LEU A 299 4.27 6.10 4.02
N TYR A 300 3.50 5.65 3.03
CA TYR A 300 3.10 6.44 1.87
C TYR A 300 1.67 6.92 2.04
N ARG A 301 1.45 8.22 1.87
CA ARG A 301 0.14 8.86 1.80
C ARG A 301 -0.06 9.43 0.41
N GLY A 302 -0.92 8.80 -0.36
CA GLY A 302 -1.25 9.21 -1.73
C GLY A 302 -2.57 9.96 -1.76
N LYS A 303 -2.56 11.23 -2.20
CA LYS A 303 -3.79 11.96 -2.55
C LYS A 303 -4.01 11.88 -4.06
N VAL A 304 -5.03 11.13 -4.47
CA VAL A 304 -5.45 10.97 -5.87
C VAL A 304 -6.64 11.89 -6.13
N ARG A 305 -6.50 12.78 -7.13
CA ARG A 305 -7.58 13.72 -7.45
C ARG A 305 -8.69 13.09 -8.29
N LYS A 306 -9.90 13.61 -8.14
CA LYS A 306 -11.08 13.15 -8.91
C LYS A 306 -10.87 13.22 -10.42
N GLU A 307 -10.13 14.21 -10.94
CA GLU A 307 -9.92 14.39 -12.38
C GLU A 307 -9.09 13.24 -12.96
N LEU A 308 -8.09 12.74 -12.21
CA LEU A 308 -7.32 11.57 -12.64
C LEU A 308 -8.20 10.32 -12.68
N LEU A 309 -9.05 10.12 -11.68
CA LEU A 309 -9.97 8.99 -11.63
C LEU A 309 -10.97 9.03 -12.80
N GLN A 310 -11.52 10.21 -13.11
CA GLN A 310 -12.38 10.45 -14.27
C GLN A 310 -11.65 10.18 -15.59
N LYS A 311 -10.39 10.61 -15.72
CA LYS A 311 -9.55 10.30 -16.89
C LYS A 311 -9.34 8.80 -17.07
N PHE A 312 -9.17 8.02 -15.99
CA PHE A 312 -9.08 6.57 -16.11
C PHE A 312 -10.43 5.92 -16.44
N HIS A 313 -11.53 6.48 -15.94
CA HIS A 313 -12.88 6.00 -16.27
C HIS A 313 -13.24 6.25 -17.74
N ASN A 314 -12.99 7.46 -18.24
CA ASN A 314 -13.27 7.91 -19.60
C ASN A 314 -11.98 8.43 -20.28
N PRO A 315 -11.12 7.54 -20.80
CA PRO A 315 -9.77 7.90 -21.23
C PRO A 315 -9.68 8.73 -22.51
N THR A 316 -10.78 8.94 -23.23
CA THR A 316 -10.84 9.83 -24.41
C THR A 316 -11.12 11.29 -24.05
N LYS A 317 -11.64 11.55 -22.84
CA LYS A 317 -11.97 12.89 -22.36
C LYS A 317 -10.85 13.46 -21.49
N ASN A 318 -10.70 14.78 -21.50
CA ASN A 318 -9.75 15.50 -20.68
C ASN A 318 -10.51 16.35 -19.66
N TYR A 319 -10.61 15.82 -18.45
CA TYR A 319 -11.10 16.54 -17.29
C TYR A 319 -9.96 17.43 -16.76
N ARG A 320 -9.93 18.70 -17.15
CA ARG A 320 -9.07 19.72 -16.52
C ARG A 320 -9.82 20.37 -15.37
N VAL A 321 -9.07 20.84 -14.38
CA VAL A 321 -9.59 21.73 -13.34
C VAL A 321 -10.10 22.98 -14.05
N GLU A 322 -11.37 23.32 -13.85
CA GLU A 322 -11.96 24.56 -14.36
C GLU A 322 -11.13 25.74 -13.83
N GLU A 323 -10.85 26.72 -14.70
CA GLU A 323 -9.94 27.84 -14.46
C GLU A 323 -10.42 28.81 -13.35
N GLU A 324 -11.51 28.50 -12.64
CA GLU A 324 -12.09 29.34 -11.59
C GLU A 324 -11.20 29.44 -10.33
N GLU A 325 -10.32 28.45 -10.07
CA GLU A 325 -9.28 28.55 -9.02
C GLU A 325 -8.05 29.39 -9.43
N VAL A 326 -7.97 29.87 -10.68
CA VAL A 326 -6.82 30.67 -11.16
C VAL A 326 -6.86 32.12 -10.65
N LEU A 327 -8.03 32.61 -10.21
CA LEU A 327 -8.17 33.96 -9.63
C LEU A 327 -7.60 34.08 -8.20
N ALA A 328 -7.27 32.96 -7.53
CA ALA A 328 -6.74 32.94 -6.18
C ALA A 328 -5.22 32.71 -6.11
N GLY A 329 -4.45 33.29 -7.03
CA GLY A 329 -3.03 33.66 -6.84
C GLY A 329 -2.01 32.58 -6.39
N THR A 330 -2.37 31.30 -6.32
CA THR A 330 -1.49 30.24 -5.80
C THR A 330 -1.24 29.22 -6.90
N LEU A 331 -0.39 29.58 -7.85
CA LEU A 331 0.22 28.65 -8.81
C LEU A 331 1.13 27.66 -8.06
N LYS A 332 0.54 26.64 -7.45
CA LYS A 332 1.25 25.44 -7.00
C LYS A 332 0.85 24.31 -7.94
N GLY A 333 1.72 24.06 -8.93
CA GLY A 333 1.51 23.15 -10.06
C GLY A 333 0.61 21.96 -9.74
N SER A 334 -0.49 21.86 -10.48
CA SER A 334 -1.61 20.95 -10.25
C SER A 334 -1.26 19.50 -10.59
N THR A 335 -0.44 18.84 -9.74
CA THR A 335 -0.12 17.43 -9.93
C THR A 335 -1.34 16.56 -9.71
N ASN A 336 -1.64 15.65 -10.64
CA ASN A 336 -2.78 14.73 -10.54
C ASN A 336 -2.71 13.82 -9.31
N THR A 337 -1.50 13.47 -8.86
CA THR A 337 -1.31 12.68 -7.64
C THR A 337 -0.04 13.08 -6.91
N GLN A 338 -0.20 13.41 -5.63
CA GLN A 338 0.91 13.64 -4.73
C GLN A 338 1.04 12.45 -3.78
N ILE A 339 2.18 11.74 -3.84
CA ILE A 339 2.50 10.62 -2.93
C ILE A 339 3.55 11.11 -1.96
N GLN A 340 3.12 11.49 -0.77
CA GLN A 340 4.03 11.83 0.31
C GLN A 340 4.48 10.56 0.99
N TYR A 341 5.73 10.49 1.44
CA TYR A 341 6.17 9.37 2.25
C TYR A 341 7.07 9.81 3.40
N THR A 342 6.96 9.09 4.51
CA THR A 342 7.67 9.37 5.75
C THR A 342 8.32 8.10 6.25
N GLU A 343 9.58 8.19 6.64
CA GLU A 343 10.30 7.08 7.27
C GLU A 343 10.16 7.14 8.79
N VAL A 344 9.84 6.00 9.41
CA VAL A 344 9.69 5.83 10.85
C VAL A 344 10.68 4.75 11.30
N PRO A 345 11.76 5.12 12.02
CA PRO A 345 12.71 4.14 12.53
C PRO A 345 12.03 3.12 13.46
N ILE A 346 12.30 1.85 13.21
CA ILE A 346 11.79 0.75 14.04
C ILE A 346 12.42 0.82 15.44
N TRP A 347 13.70 1.21 15.50
CA TRP A 347 14.45 1.32 16.74
C TRP A 347 14.51 2.77 17.22
N PRO A 348 14.41 3.02 18.54
CA PRO A 348 14.12 2.06 19.62
C PRO A 348 12.65 1.60 19.65
N ILE A 349 12.35 0.39 20.17
CA ILE A 349 10.94 -0.10 20.25
C ILE A 349 10.06 0.80 21.12
N LEU A 350 10.62 1.33 22.21
CA LEU A 350 9.94 2.31 23.04
C LEU A 350 9.70 3.59 22.22
N GLY A 351 8.46 4.09 22.24
CA GLY A 351 8.04 5.20 21.40
C GLY A 351 7.61 4.80 19.99
N LEU A 352 7.76 3.53 19.58
CA LEU A 352 7.45 3.09 18.21
C LEU A 352 5.96 3.28 17.88
N LYS A 353 5.07 3.00 18.85
CA LYS A 353 3.62 3.16 18.68
C LYS A 353 3.26 4.62 18.42
N GLU A 354 3.87 5.54 19.15
CA GLU A 354 3.63 6.98 19.08
C GLU A 354 4.23 7.56 17.80
N ARG A 355 5.46 7.14 17.44
CA ARG A 355 6.11 7.55 16.18
C ARG A 355 5.33 7.08 14.95
N LEU A 356 4.93 5.81 14.94
CA LEU A 356 4.14 5.25 13.86
C LEU A 356 2.72 5.84 13.85
N GLY A 357 2.13 6.10 15.03
CA GLY A 357 0.81 6.70 15.17
C GLY A 357 0.77 8.13 14.63
N ARG A 358 1.82 8.91 14.92
CA ARG A 358 2.02 10.25 14.37
C ARG A 358 2.16 10.25 12.85
N ALA A 359 2.83 9.25 12.29
CA ALA A 359 2.93 9.08 10.84
C ALA A 359 1.57 8.73 10.22
N LEU A 360 0.88 7.75 10.81
CA LEU A 360 -0.42 7.25 10.35
C LEU A 360 -1.53 8.29 10.47
N GLY A 361 -1.40 9.24 11.40
CA GLY A 361 -2.44 10.22 11.71
C GLY A 361 -3.51 9.66 12.63
N LYS A 362 -4.20 10.56 13.31
CA LYS A 362 -5.24 10.24 14.31
C LYS A 362 -6.45 9.52 13.69
N GLU A 363 -6.65 9.69 12.38
CA GLU A 363 -7.72 9.05 11.63
C GLU A 363 -7.52 7.54 11.47
N ILE A 364 -6.28 7.05 11.43
CA ILE A 364 -5.98 5.61 11.29
C ILE A 364 -5.55 5.01 12.63
N ALA A 365 -4.64 5.66 13.34
CA ALA A 365 -4.09 5.16 14.61
C ALA A 365 -5.05 5.33 15.80
N GLY A 366 -6.05 6.22 15.67
CA GLY A 366 -6.93 6.61 16.76
C GLY A 366 -6.34 7.68 17.68
N PRO A 367 -6.98 7.96 18.82
CA PRO A 367 -6.43 8.87 19.82
C PRO A 367 -5.24 8.21 20.51
N PHE A 368 -4.09 8.88 20.49
CA PHE A 368 -2.90 8.53 21.27
C PHE A 368 -2.31 9.80 21.87
N ASP A 369 -1.67 9.67 23.03
CA ASP A 369 -0.97 10.77 23.69
C ASP A 369 0.45 10.86 23.13
N GLU A 370 0.76 11.96 22.45
CA GLU A 370 2.09 12.20 21.86
C GLU A 370 3.18 12.38 22.94
N ASN A 371 2.79 12.74 24.17
CA ASN A 371 3.71 13.09 25.25
C ASN A 371 3.94 11.94 26.24
N ASN A 372 3.14 10.88 26.17
CA ASN A 372 3.24 9.74 27.07
C ASN A 372 3.67 8.50 26.29
N ILE A 373 4.95 8.15 26.37
CA ILE A 373 5.50 6.97 25.72
C ILE A 373 4.97 5.73 26.45
N GLU A 374 4.29 4.83 25.75
CA GLU A 374 3.89 3.56 26.31
C GLU A 374 5.11 2.72 26.68
N MET A 375 5.31 2.53 27.98
CA MET A 375 6.47 1.83 28.55
C MET A 375 6.31 0.31 28.58
N TRP A 376 5.19 -0.23 28.08
CA TRP A 376 4.86 -1.66 28.05
C TRP A 376 5.09 -2.34 29.42
N GLU A 377 4.80 -1.65 30.53
CA GLU A 377 5.05 -2.15 31.87
C GLU A 377 4.19 -3.38 32.19
N GLN A 378 4.73 -4.28 33.02
CA GLN A 378 3.95 -5.42 33.50
C GLN A 378 2.82 -4.91 34.39
N ASP A 379 1.59 -5.38 34.14
CA ASP A 379 0.51 -5.22 35.10
C ASP A 379 0.99 -5.67 36.48
N PRO A 380 0.95 -4.81 37.52
CA PRO A 380 1.45 -5.15 38.85
C PRO A 380 0.66 -6.29 39.52
N LYS A 381 -0.43 -6.77 38.89
CA LYS A 381 -1.35 -7.77 39.44
C LYS A 381 -0.88 -9.23 39.38
N LEU A 382 0.30 -9.51 38.83
CA LEU A 382 0.86 -10.89 38.79
C LEU A 382 2.05 -11.13 39.73
N LYS A 383 2.46 -10.15 40.53
CA LYS A 383 3.50 -10.33 41.57
C LYS A 383 2.93 -10.78 42.92
N THR A 384 2.03 -11.77 42.90
CA THR A 384 1.73 -12.53 44.11
C THR A 384 1.68 -14.01 43.74
N GLN A 385 2.55 -14.78 44.38
CA GLN A 385 2.70 -16.24 44.31
C GLN A 385 3.68 -16.77 43.26
N SER A 386 4.98 -16.65 43.57
CA SER A 386 5.89 -17.80 43.63
C SER A 386 7.28 -17.28 44.03
N ARG A 387 7.60 -17.39 45.32
CA ARG A 387 8.96 -17.23 45.82
C ARG A 387 9.53 -18.63 46.01
N ALA A 388 10.36 -19.07 45.09
CA ALA A 388 11.24 -20.23 45.26
C ALA A 388 12.70 -19.79 44.99
N PRO A 389 13.71 -20.38 45.65
CA PRO A 389 14.97 -19.72 45.93
C PRO A 389 15.97 -19.78 44.77
N ALA A 390 16.88 -18.80 44.81
CA ALA A 390 17.89 -18.49 43.81
C ALA A 390 18.88 -19.64 43.51
N MET A 391 19.23 -19.78 42.24
CA MET A 391 20.47 -20.43 41.80
C MET A 391 21.37 -19.48 41.00
N SER A 392 22.66 -19.80 41.09
CA SER A 392 23.84 -18.95 40.96
C SER A 392 24.07 -18.23 39.64
N ARG A 393 24.72 -17.07 39.77
CA ARG A 393 24.88 -15.95 38.83
C ARG A 393 26.24 -15.99 38.10
N LYS A 394 26.59 -17.11 37.47
CA LYS A 394 27.82 -17.24 36.66
C LYS A 394 27.53 -17.94 35.34
N GLU A 395 27.08 -17.19 34.33
CA GLU A 395 27.27 -17.52 32.89
C GLU A 395 26.69 -16.48 31.90
N ILE A 396 26.07 -15.38 32.35
CA ILE A 396 25.39 -14.41 31.44
C ILE A 396 26.27 -13.19 31.06
N LEU A 397 27.53 -13.12 31.48
CA LEU A 397 28.43 -11.99 31.20
C LEU A 397 29.30 -12.18 29.94
N GLY A 398 28.72 -12.69 28.85
CA GLY A 398 29.46 -13.02 27.62
C GLY A 398 29.13 -12.22 26.35
N VAL A 399 28.15 -11.31 26.34
CA VAL A 399 27.64 -10.74 25.05
C VAL A 399 27.64 -9.22 24.96
N TRP A 400 28.08 -8.49 25.99
CA TRP A 400 28.16 -7.03 25.93
C TRP A 400 29.58 -6.53 26.17
N GLN A 401 30.52 -6.85 25.27
CA GLN A 401 31.75 -6.10 25.03
C GLN A 401 32.62 -6.73 23.92
N THR A 402 32.25 -6.54 22.66
CA THR A 402 33.19 -6.63 21.52
C THR A 402 32.75 -5.72 20.37
N SER A 403 32.77 -4.40 20.59
CA SER A 403 32.82 -3.44 19.47
C SER A 403 33.62 -2.18 19.77
N GLU A 404 34.47 -2.18 20.81
CA GLU A 404 35.39 -1.07 21.08
C GLU A 404 36.72 -1.60 21.63
N ARG A 405 37.57 -2.13 20.75
CA ARG A 405 39.04 -2.11 20.84
C ARG A 405 39.64 -2.91 19.68
N ALA A 406 39.82 -2.25 18.54
CA ALA A 406 40.75 -2.73 17.52
C ALA A 406 41.30 -1.58 16.67
N THR A 407 41.67 -0.46 17.28
CA THR A 407 42.46 0.59 16.62
C THR A 407 43.37 1.32 17.60
N THR A 408 44.34 0.62 18.20
CA THR A 408 45.61 1.25 18.63
C THR A 408 46.67 0.20 18.97
N LYS A 409 47.80 0.26 18.24
CA LYS A 409 49.16 -0.27 18.54
C LYS A 409 49.29 -1.80 18.55
N THR A 410 50.29 -2.46 17.94
CA THR A 410 51.70 -2.13 17.58
C THR A 410 52.14 -3.24 16.61
N ARG A 411 52.96 -3.06 15.58
CA ARG A 411 54.40 -2.70 15.60
C ARG A 411 54.87 -2.50 14.15
#